data_AF-H9FK57-F1
#
_entry.id   AF-H9FK57-F1
#
_cell.length_a   1.000
_cell.length_b   1.000
_cell.length_c   1.000
_cell.angle_alpha   90.00
_cell.angle_beta   90.00
_cell.angle_gamma   90.00
#
_symmetry.space_group_name_H-M   'P 1'
#
loop_
_entity.id
_entity.type
_entity.pdbx_description
1 polymer ?
#
loop_
_entity_poly.entity_id
_entity_poly.type
_entity_poly.pdbx_seq_one_letter_code
_entity_poly.pdbx_strand_id
1 'polypeptide(L)' 'RYQTALEEVLSWLLSAEDTLQAQGEISNDVEVVKEQFHTHEGYMMDLTAHQGRVGNILQLGSQLIGTGKLSEDEETEV' A
#
# COMPACT_ATOMS: atom_id res chain seq x y z
N ARG A 1 -18.43 -2.70 1.37
CA ARG A 1 -17.49 -3.85 1.31
C ARG A 1 -16.25 -3.50 0.47
N TYR A 2 -16.40 -2.92 -0.73
CA TYR A 2 -15.28 -2.38 -1.50
C TYR A 2 -14.67 -1.13 -0.84
N GLN A 3 -15.49 -0.09 -0.59
CA GLN A 3 -15.06 1.17 0.04
C GLN A 3 -14.25 0.96 1.33
N THR A 4 -14.77 0.16 2.28
CA THR A 4 -14.03 -0.16 3.52
C THR A 4 -12.67 -0.83 3.27
N ALA A 5 -12.58 -1.77 2.31
CA ALA A 5 -11.31 -2.42 1.98
C ALA A 5 -10.34 -1.45 1.28
N LEU A 6 -10.87 -0.54 0.45
CA LEU A 6 -10.11 0.53 -0.19
C LEU A 6 -9.52 1.49 0.84
N GLU A 7 -10.33 1.97 1.80
CA GLU A 7 -9.87 2.83 2.90
C GLU A 7 -8.76 2.16 3.72
N GLU A 8 -8.91 0.87 4.06
CA GLU A 8 -7.87 0.12 4.77
C GLU A 8 -6.54 0.06 4.01
N VAL A 9 -6.60 -0.15 2.68
CA VAL A 9 -5.40 -0.21 1.85
C VAL A 9 -4.78 1.18 1.64
N LEU A 10 -5.59 2.23 1.48
CA LEU A 10 -5.08 3.60 1.41
C LEU A 10 -4.42 4.04 2.71
N SER A 11 -5.03 3.73 3.86
CA SER A 11 -4.45 4.01 5.17
C SER A 11 -3.14 3.27 5.37
N TRP A 12 -3.05 2.00 4.94
CA TRP A 12 -1.80 1.24 5.00
C TRP A 12 -0.75 1.81 4.04
N LEU A 13 -1.11 2.19 2.82
CA LEU A 13 -0.19 2.80 1.86
C LEU A 13 0.44 4.09 2.40
N LEU A 14 -0.36 4.98 2.99
CA LEU A 14 0.14 6.20 3.64
C LEU A 14 1.14 5.87 4.76
N SER A 15 0.82 4.87 5.61
CA SER A 15 1.74 4.43 6.66
C SER A 15 3.02 3.80 6.11
N ALA A 16 2.95 3.08 5.00
CA ALA A 16 4.11 2.48 4.35
C ALA A 16 5.02 3.56 3.74
N GLU A 17 4.43 4.58 3.10
CA GLU A 17 5.13 5.75 2.58
C GLU A 17 5.85 6.52 3.69
N ASP A 18 5.15 6.82 4.79
CA ASP A 18 5.73 7.48 5.97
C ASP A 18 6.90 6.65 6.55
N THR A 19 6.73 5.33 6.63
CA THR A 19 7.77 4.41 7.14
C THR A 19 9.00 4.44 6.24
N LEU A 20 8.81 4.41 4.91
CA LEU A 20 9.92 4.46 3.96
C LEU A 20 10.64 5.81 4.01
N GLN A 21 9.90 6.92 4.11
CA GLN A 21 10.47 8.25 4.23
C GLN A 21 11.27 8.42 5.53
N ALA A 22 10.83 7.79 6.63
CA ALA A 22 11.51 7.82 7.92
C ALA A 22 12.82 7.01 7.96
N GLN A 23 13.08 6.11 7.00
CA GLN A 23 14.33 5.33 6.95
C GLN A 23 15.58 6.21 6.71
N GLY A 24 15.40 7.41 6.14
CA GLY A 24 16.49 8.36 5.91
C GLY A 24 17.50 7.89 4.86
N GLU A 25 18.69 8.46 4.89
CA GLU A 25 19.77 8.12 3.95
C GLU A 25 20.50 6.85 4.35
N ILE A 26 21.07 6.15 3.36
CA ILE A 26 21.94 5.00 3.58
C ILE A 26 23.23 5.47 4.26
N SER A 27 23.62 4.79 5.33
CA SER A 27 24.82 5.14 6.09
C SER A 27 26.11 4.85 5.30
N ASN A 28 27.20 5.52 5.69
CA ASN A 28 28.55 5.19 5.22
C ASN A 28 29.26 4.17 6.14
N ASP A 29 28.64 3.81 7.26
CA ASP A 29 29.12 2.77 8.18
C ASP A 29 28.55 1.42 7.79
N VAL A 30 29.42 0.45 7.52
CA VAL A 30 29.02 -0.89 7.02
C VAL A 30 28.14 -1.66 8.00
N GLU A 31 28.31 -1.50 9.31
CA GLU A 31 27.47 -2.21 10.28
C GLU A 31 26.07 -1.59 10.33
N VAL A 32 25.97 -0.26 10.22
CA VAL A 32 24.67 0.42 10.10
C VAL A 32 23.98 0.07 8.79
N VAL A 33 24.72 -0.04 7.67
CA VAL A 33 24.16 -0.45 6.37
C VAL A 33 23.56 -1.86 6.44
N LYS A 34 24.17 -2.80 7.17
CA LYS A 34 23.60 -4.15 7.35
C LYS A 34 22.29 -4.11 8.12
N GLU A 35 22.20 -3.27 9.16
CA GLU A 35 20.96 -3.08 9.91
C GLU A 35 19.87 -2.44 9.05
N GLN A 36 20.21 -1.40 8.27
CA GLN A 36 19.30 -0.78 7.31
C GLN A 36 18.82 -1.79 6.27
N PHE A 37 19.70 -2.65 5.76
CA PHE A 37 19.35 -3.70 4.81
C PHE A 37 18.35 -4.70 5.39
N HIS A 38 18.61 -5.26 6.57
CA HIS A 38 17.68 -6.23 7.19
C HIS A 38 16.34 -5.60 7.57
N THR A 39 16.36 -4.33 8.00
CA THR A 39 15.13 -3.56 8.23
C THR A 39 14.32 -3.43 6.94
N HIS A 40 14.99 -3.09 5.83
CA HIS A 40 14.35 -2.95 4.53
C HIS A 40 13.88 -4.30 3.97
N GLU A 41 14.59 -5.40 4.22
CA GLU A 41 14.09 -6.76 3.88
C GLU A 41 12.77 -7.06 4.57
N GLY A 42 12.65 -6.76 5.87
CA GLY A 42 11.40 -6.91 6.61
C GLY A 42 10.27 -6.06 6.01
N TYR A 43 10.58 -4.81 5.64
CA TYR A 43 9.64 -3.93 4.95
C TYR A 43 9.17 -4.51 3.60
N MET A 44 10.09 -5.07 2.80
CA MET A 44 9.74 -5.73 1.53
C MET A 44 8.85 -6.96 1.72
N MET A 45 9.03 -7.72 2.80
CA MET A 45 8.14 -8.83 3.13
C MET A 45 6.73 -8.34 3.48
N ASP A 46 6.61 -7.24 4.22
CA ASP A 46 5.32 -6.63 4.54
C ASP A 46 4.59 -6.11 3.28
N LEU A 47 5.32 -5.43 2.38
CA LEU A 47 4.77 -5.02 1.08
C LEU A 47 4.23 -6.21 0.29
N THR A 48 4.99 -7.31 0.27
CA THR A 48 4.59 -8.54 -0.44
C THR A 48 3.32 -9.15 0.15
N ALA A 49 3.18 -9.15 1.48
CA ALA A 49 1.98 -9.64 2.15
C ALA A 49 0.73 -8.81 1.80
N HIS A 50 0.89 -7.49 1.59
CA HIS A 50 -0.20 -6.59 1.23
C HIS A 50 -0.52 -6.57 -0.27
N GLN A 51 0.38 -7.02 -1.14
CA GLN A 51 0.19 -7.06 -2.60
C GLN A 51 -1.12 -7.76 -3.02
N GLY A 52 -1.47 -8.86 -2.35
CA GLY A 52 -2.70 -9.59 -2.63
C GLY A 52 -3.97 -8.79 -2.32
N ARG A 53 -3.96 -8.00 -1.24
CA ARG A 53 -5.09 -7.13 -0.84
C ARG A 53 -5.28 -6.01 -1.86
N VAL A 54 -4.19 -5.36 -2.27
CA VAL A 54 -4.20 -4.33 -3.32
C VAL A 54 -4.77 -4.91 -4.62
N GLY A 55 -4.27 -6.07 -5.06
CA GLY A 55 -4.76 -6.74 -6.27
C GLY A 55 -6.25 -7.09 -6.20
N ASN A 56 -6.74 -7.56 -5.05
CA ASN A 56 -8.15 -7.87 -4.86
C ASN A 56 -9.04 -6.63 -4.97
N ILE A 57 -8.63 -5.51 -4.37
CA ILE A 57 -9.38 -4.25 -4.44
C ILE A 57 -9.42 -3.75 -5.87
N LEU A 58 -8.30 -3.74 -6.59
CA LEU A 58 -8.28 -3.33 -8.00
C LEU A 58 -9.22 -4.19 -8.87
N GLN A 59 -9.26 -5.49 -8.62
CA GLN A 59 -10.19 -6.40 -9.31
C GLN A 59 -11.65 -6.08 -8.98
N LEU A 60 -11.98 -5.86 -7.71
CA LEU A 60 -13.34 -5.51 -7.28
C LEU A 60 -13.77 -4.14 -7.85
N GLY A 61 -12.89 -3.15 -7.82
CA GLY A 61 -13.14 -1.83 -8.40
C GLY A 61 -13.40 -1.90 -9.91
N SER A 62 -12.60 -2.68 -10.64
CA SER A 62 -12.82 -2.93 -12.07
C SER A 62 -14.17 -3.58 -12.36
N GLN A 63 -14.59 -4.55 -11.53
CA GLN A 63 -15.91 -5.18 -11.66
C GLN A 63 -17.06 -4.20 -11.38
N LEU A 64 -16.93 -3.34 -10.38
CA LEU A 64 -17.95 -2.33 -10.05
C LEU A 64 -18.15 -1.34 -11.21
N ILE A 65 -17.05 -0.82 -11.77
CA ILE A 65 -17.08 0.06 -12.95
C ILE A 65 -17.70 -0.68 -14.15
N GLY A 66 -17.25 -1.90 -14.42
CA GLY A 66 -17.71 -2.69 -15.57
C GLY A 66 -19.18 -3.14 -15.49
N THR A 67 -19.78 -3.17 -14.30
CA THR A 67 -21.20 -3.49 -14.12
C THR A 67 -22.12 -2.26 -14.19
N GLY A 68 -21.57 -1.04 -14.32
CA GLY A 68 -22.34 0.20 -14.42
C GLY A 68 -23.15 0.52 -13.16
N LYS A 69 -22.73 0.00 -12.01
CA LYS A 69 -23.40 0.18 -10.69
C LYS A 69 -22.62 1.11 -9.76
N LEU A 70 -21.88 2.08 -10.31
CA LEU A 70 -21.38 3.17 -9.49
C LEU A 70 -22.61 3.94 -9.00
N SER A 71 -22.81 4.02 -7.69
CA SER A 71 -23.73 5.01 -7.14
C SER A 71 -23.17 6.41 -7.44
N GLU A 72 -24.03 7.41 -7.62
CA GLU A 72 -23.63 8.80 -7.95
C GLU A 72 -22.56 9.36 -6.99
N ASP A 73 -22.50 8.86 -5.75
CA ASP A 73 -21.49 9.21 -4.75
C ASP A 73 -20.07 8.72 -5.10
N GLU A 74 -19.93 7.62 -5.86
CA GLU A 74 -18.62 7.05 -6.25
C GLU A 74 -18.04 7.70 -7.51
N GLU A 75 -18.86 8.36 -8.34
CA GLU A 75 -18.39 9.12 -9.51
C GLU A 75 -17.77 10.48 -9.16
N THR A 76 -18.05 10.99 -7.94
CA THR A 76 -17.67 12.35 -7.54
C THR A 76 -16.38 12.45 -6.72
N GLU A 77 -15.72 11.33 -6.40
CA GLU A 77 -14.47 11.29 -5.61
C GLU A 77 -13.17 11.21 -6.44
N VAL A 78 -13.15 11.73 -7.67
CA VAL A 78 -11.90 11.87 -8.48
C VAL A 78 -11.32 13.28 -8.39
#